data_AF-X1AQL2-F1
#
_entry.id   AF-X1AQL2-F1
#
_cell.length_a   1.000
_cell.length_b   1.000
_cell.length_c   1.000
_cell.angle_alpha   90.00
_cell.angle_beta   90.00
_cell.angle_gamma   90.00
#
_symmetry.space_group_name_H-M   'P 1'
#
loop_
_entity.id
_entity.type
_entity.pdbx_description
1 polymer ?
#
loop_
_entity_poly.entity_id
_entity_poly.type
_entity_poly.pdbx_seq_one_letter_code
_entity_poly.pdbx_strand_id
1 'polypeptide(L)'
;GTHLSPRETGVLAAVGAAHVDVVRRPKIAVISTGNEIVAPGDPISIGDVFDSNQRILLDSVVELGCEPRACGIVPDDETQLGVLLETLLSGEDAVDVILLSGGTSKGEGDVNARVVERLANQYPESPGVVVHGVALKPGKPVLLSVVAGVPIIVLPGFPTSAIFTFHEFVAPLLRRLSGQRAEATRSIDAVAPMRINSVPGRTEYSLVDLVGGPSGLAAYPLGAGSGSVTAFGRADGFIRIPANTEYVAEDSHLSVKLIDADVRPADLIAIGSHCIGFDHVLGLLAAQGFRVKSIPVGSTAGMTALARGEGDVAGLHLLDEASGTYNEPFLPDGVRLVRGYGRRQGIAFRDGDALFDGVTLDGMVDVLRDSDRRMINRNSGSGTRILIDRLLVACGQ
;
A
#
# COMPACT_ATOMS: atom_id res chain seq x y z
N GLY A 1 -7.14 -23.12 22.84
CA GLY A 1 -6.88 -21.78 22.27
C GLY A 1 -6.22 -20.79 23.21
N THR A 2 -5.68 -21.21 24.36
CA THR A 2 -4.74 -20.36 25.11
C THR A 2 -3.36 -20.51 24.47
N HIS A 3 -2.70 -19.40 24.16
CA HIS A 3 -1.33 -19.41 23.64
C HIS A 3 -0.36 -19.85 24.76
N LEU A 4 0.51 -20.81 24.47
CA LEU A 4 1.49 -21.29 25.45
C LEU A 4 2.74 -20.40 25.42
N SER A 5 2.81 -19.41 26.31
CA SER A 5 4.02 -18.61 26.55
C SER A 5 4.88 -19.24 27.64
N PRO A 6 6.07 -18.67 27.97
CA PRO A 6 6.87 -19.13 29.12
C PRO A 6 6.08 -19.20 30.44
N ARG A 7 5.03 -18.38 30.58
CA ARG A 7 4.17 -18.39 31.77
C ARG A 7 3.35 -19.68 31.85
N GLU A 8 2.63 -20.02 30.78
CA GLU A 8 1.79 -21.22 30.73
C GLU A 8 2.65 -22.49 30.76
N THR A 9 3.75 -22.54 29.99
CA THR A 9 4.63 -23.71 29.98
C THR A 9 5.35 -23.92 31.31
N GLY A 10 5.70 -22.85 32.03
CA GLY A 10 6.23 -22.93 33.39
C GLY A 10 5.24 -23.52 34.39
N VAL A 11 3.95 -23.15 34.30
CA VAL A 11 2.88 -23.76 35.11
C VAL A 11 2.72 -25.24 34.79
N LEU A 12 2.67 -25.61 33.50
CA LEU A 12 2.59 -27.01 33.07
C LEU A 12 3.75 -27.85 33.62
N ALA A 13 4.97 -27.32 33.55
CA ALA A 13 6.15 -27.97 34.12
C ALA A 13 6.05 -28.12 35.66
N ALA A 14 5.61 -27.08 36.37
CA ALA A 14 5.50 -27.08 37.82
C ALA A 14 4.49 -28.10 38.36
N VAL A 15 3.43 -28.39 37.58
CA VAL A 15 2.43 -29.42 37.94
C VAL A 15 2.77 -30.81 37.40
N GLY A 16 3.93 -30.98 36.76
CA GLY A 16 4.38 -32.25 36.20
C GLY A 16 3.70 -32.69 34.90
N ALA A 17 3.05 -31.77 34.17
CA ALA A 17 2.42 -32.07 32.88
C ALA A 17 3.46 -32.10 31.76
N ALA A 18 3.97 -33.30 31.43
CA ALA A 18 4.97 -33.50 30.37
C ALA A 18 4.41 -33.37 28.93
N HIS A 19 3.12 -33.66 28.74
CA HIS A 19 2.43 -33.58 27.45
C HIS A 19 1.08 -32.89 27.63
N VAL A 20 0.67 -32.11 26.63
CA VAL A 20 -0.63 -31.45 26.58
C VAL A 20 -1.17 -31.51 25.16
N ASP A 21 -2.50 -31.63 25.04
CA ASP A 21 -3.17 -31.56 23.75
C ASP A 21 -3.12 -30.13 23.22
N VAL A 22 -2.67 -29.98 21.98
CA VAL A 22 -2.59 -28.70 21.27
C VAL A 22 -3.26 -28.80 19.91
N VAL A 23 -3.68 -27.66 19.38
CA VAL A 23 -4.14 -27.57 18.00
C VAL A 23 -2.92 -27.68 17.09
N ARG A 24 -2.94 -28.63 16.13
CA ARG A 24 -1.87 -28.72 15.14
C ARG A 24 -1.81 -27.44 14.31
N ARG A 25 -0.62 -27.12 13.80
CA ARG A 25 -0.48 -26.00 12.85
C ARG A 25 -1.19 -26.37 11.54
N PRO A 26 -2.17 -25.57 11.07
CA PRO A 26 -2.76 -25.78 9.75
C PRO A 26 -1.72 -25.52 8.67
N LYS A 27 -1.68 -26.37 7.64
CA LYS A 27 -0.79 -26.26 6.49
C LYS A 27 -1.44 -25.39 5.41
N ILE A 28 -0.74 -24.35 4.96
CA ILE A 28 -1.28 -23.36 4.02
C ILE A 28 -0.36 -23.28 2.80
N ALA A 29 -0.85 -23.70 1.63
CA ALA A 29 -0.12 -23.53 0.38
C ALA A 29 -0.25 -22.09 -0.13
N VAL A 30 0.85 -21.52 -0.62
CA VAL A 30 0.89 -20.20 -1.25
C VAL A 30 1.50 -20.33 -2.64
N ILE A 31 0.73 -19.96 -3.65
CA ILE A 31 1.07 -20.04 -5.07
C ILE A 31 0.96 -18.63 -5.67
N SER A 32 1.96 -18.21 -6.43
CA SER A 32 1.87 -17.02 -7.26
C SER A 32 1.55 -17.40 -8.70
N THR A 33 0.78 -16.57 -9.40
CA THR A 33 0.38 -16.84 -10.78
C THR A 33 0.60 -15.61 -11.65
N GLY A 34 1.22 -15.79 -12.82
CA GLY A 34 1.39 -14.75 -13.83
C GLY A 34 2.63 -14.98 -14.67
N ASN A 35 2.54 -14.61 -15.95
CA ASN A 35 3.66 -14.74 -16.88
C ASN A 35 4.74 -13.67 -16.66
N GLU A 36 4.39 -12.56 -16.00
CA GLU A 36 5.27 -11.45 -15.67
C GLU A 36 6.02 -11.65 -14.34
N ILE A 37 5.70 -12.69 -13.58
CA ILE A 37 6.20 -12.88 -12.22
C ILE A 37 7.52 -13.66 -12.25
N VAL A 38 8.56 -13.10 -11.64
CA VAL A 38 9.87 -13.75 -11.47
C VAL A 38 10.28 -13.84 -10.01
N ALA A 39 11.06 -14.86 -9.64
CA ALA A 39 11.48 -15.02 -8.26
C ALA A 39 12.57 -13.98 -7.88
N PRO A 40 12.58 -13.47 -6.64
CA PRO A 40 13.66 -12.61 -6.17
C PRO A 40 15.04 -13.27 -6.31
N GLY A 41 15.95 -12.60 -7.01
CA GLY A 41 17.31 -13.10 -7.30
C GLY A 41 17.50 -13.59 -8.73
N ASP A 42 16.43 -13.87 -9.45
CA ASP A 42 16.48 -14.24 -10.86
C ASP A 42 16.69 -13.02 -11.78
N PRO A 43 17.19 -13.22 -13.02
CA PRO A 43 17.27 -12.15 -14.01
C PRO A 43 15.88 -11.57 -14.33
N ILE A 44 15.81 -10.24 -14.48
CA ILE A 44 14.56 -9.53 -14.81
C ILE A 44 14.61 -8.99 -16.23
N SER A 45 13.52 -9.17 -16.99
CA SER A 45 13.34 -8.61 -18.33
C SER A 45 12.35 -7.44 -18.32
N ILE A 46 12.24 -6.74 -19.45
CA ILE A 46 11.25 -5.67 -19.61
C ILE A 46 9.85 -6.29 -19.51
N GLY A 47 9.06 -5.80 -18.55
CA GLY A 47 7.69 -6.27 -18.31
C GLY A 47 7.57 -7.17 -17.09
N ASP A 48 8.67 -7.73 -16.61
CA ASP A 48 8.68 -8.61 -15.44
C ASP A 48 8.59 -7.80 -14.13
N VAL A 49 8.06 -8.46 -13.10
CA VAL A 49 8.04 -7.97 -11.71
C VAL A 49 8.42 -9.08 -10.75
N PHE A 50 9.16 -8.74 -9.69
CA PHE A 50 9.51 -9.71 -8.66
C PHE A 50 8.31 -10.12 -7.81
N ASP A 51 8.25 -11.41 -7.46
CA ASP A 51 7.23 -11.96 -6.58
C ASP A 51 7.40 -11.48 -5.12
N SER A 52 6.73 -10.37 -4.81
CA SER A 52 6.63 -9.85 -3.45
C SER A 52 5.45 -10.46 -2.67
N ASN A 53 4.39 -10.91 -3.36
CA ASN A 53 3.16 -11.37 -2.71
C ASN A 53 3.36 -12.70 -2.01
N GLN A 54 4.00 -13.68 -2.67
CA GLN A 54 4.25 -14.97 -2.04
C GLN A 54 5.05 -14.79 -0.75
N ARG A 55 6.07 -13.94 -0.76
CA ARG A 55 6.85 -13.65 0.45
C ARG A 55 5.98 -13.07 1.56
N ILE A 56 5.21 -12.02 1.26
CA ILE A 56 4.32 -11.37 2.24
C ILE A 56 3.32 -12.37 2.82
N LEU A 57 2.71 -13.20 1.98
CA LEU A 57 1.68 -14.17 2.38
C LEU A 57 2.26 -15.33 3.20
N LEU A 58 3.43 -15.86 2.82
CA LEU A 58 4.11 -16.90 3.60
C LEU A 58 4.41 -16.41 5.02
N ASP A 59 4.93 -15.19 5.16
CA ASP A 59 5.24 -14.60 6.48
C ASP A 59 3.95 -14.35 7.28
N SER A 60 2.91 -13.81 6.64
CA SER A 60 1.61 -13.58 7.28
C SER A 60 0.95 -14.88 7.78
N VAL A 61 1.17 -16.00 7.08
CA VAL A 61 0.73 -17.34 7.51
C VAL A 61 1.48 -17.79 8.78
N VAL A 62 2.79 -17.56 8.86
CA VAL A 62 3.60 -17.88 10.05
C VAL A 62 3.11 -17.09 11.26
N GLU A 63 2.86 -15.80 11.09
CA GLU A 63 2.35 -14.92 12.16
C GLU A 63 1.03 -15.41 12.74
N LEU A 64 0.19 -16.05 11.92
CA LEU A 64 -1.09 -16.62 12.33
C LEU A 64 -0.97 -18.06 12.88
N GLY A 65 0.25 -18.51 13.18
CA GLY A 65 0.53 -19.79 13.82
C GLY A 65 0.29 -21.00 12.91
N CYS A 66 0.27 -20.78 11.60
CA CYS A 66 0.11 -21.81 10.58
C CYS A 66 1.47 -22.23 10.00
N GLU A 67 1.49 -23.36 9.30
CA GLU A 67 2.65 -23.89 8.59
C GLU A 67 2.57 -23.47 7.10
N PRO A 68 3.39 -22.50 6.65
CA PRO A 68 3.38 -22.08 5.26
C PRO A 68 4.07 -23.10 4.35
N ARG A 69 3.53 -23.30 3.16
CA ARG A 69 4.13 -24.08 2.08
C ARG A 69 4.27 -23.21 0.84
N ALA A 70 5.51 -22.91 0.46
CA ALA A 70 5.81 -22.21 -0.79
C ALA A 70 5.65 -23.18 -1.97
N CYS A 71 4.75 -22.86 -2.89
CA CYS A 71 4.49 -23.67 -4.08
C CYS A 71 5.03 -23.03 -5.37
N GLY A 72 5.80 -21.94 -5.24
CA GLY A 72 6.46 -21.27 -6.36
C GLY A 72 5.52 -20.42 -7.21
N ILE A 73 5.98 -20.11 -8.42
CA ILE A 73 5.28 -19.30 -9.42
C ILE A 73 4.80 -20.26 -10.51
N VAL A 74 3.51 -20.20 -10.83
CA VAL A 74 2.90 -20.93 -11.92
C VAL A 74 2.57 -19.94 -13.05
N PRO A 75 2.98 -20.19 -14.31
CA PRO A 75 2.56 -19.34 -15.42
C PRO A 75 1.03 -19.39 -15.60
N ASP A 76 0.48 -18.54 -16.47
CA ASP A 76 -0.96 -18.54 -16.76
C ASP A 76 -1.37 -19.76 -17.64
N ASP A 77 -1.13 -20.96 -17.11
CA ASP A 77 -1.36 -22.27 -17.71
C ASP A 77 -2.35 -23.06 -16.85
N GLU A 78 -3.55 -23.28 -17.38
CA GLU A 78 -4.62 -23.99 -16.67
C GLU A 78 -4.29 -25.44 -16.32
N THR A 79 -3.43 -26.09 -17.10
CA THR A 79 -3.11 -27.51 -16.92
C THR A 79 -2.14 -27.64 -15.76
N GLN A 80 -1.07 -26.84 -15.78
CA GLN A 80 -0.08 -26.82 -14.70
C GLN A 80 -0.71 -26.41 -13.36
N LEU A 81 -1.53 -25.37 -13.37
CA LEU A 81 -2.25 -24.95 -12.17
C LEU A 81 -3.22 -26.03 -11.68
N GLY A 82 -3.98 -26.66 -12.59
CA GLY A 82 -4.91 -27.74 -12.25
C GLY A 82 -4.23 -28.91 -11.55
N VAL A 83 -3.14 -29.43 -12.13
CA VAL A 83 -2.36 -30.55 -11.57
C VAL A 83 -1.82 -30.21 -10.17
N LEU A 84 -1.30 -28.98 -10.00
CA LEU A 84 -0.80 -28.54 -8.71
C LEU A 84 -1.91 -28.46 -7.65
N LEU A 85 -3.07 -27.89 -8.00
CA LEU A 85 -4.21 -27.80 -7.09
C LEU A 85 -4.75 -29.19 -6.73
N GLU A 86 -4.89 -30.12 -7.68
CA GLU A 86 -5.29 -31.51 -7.39
C GLU A 86 -4.35 -32.19 -6.39
N THR A 87 -3.04 -32.01 -6.57
CA THR A 87 -2.02 -32.56 -5.66
C THR A 87 -2.16 -32.00 -4.23
N LEU A 88 -2.48 -30.71 -4.11
CA LEU A 88 -2.66 -30.02 -2.83
C LEU A 88 -4.01 -30.30 -2.16
N LEU A 89 -5.00 -30.81 -2.90
CA LEU A 89 -6.33 -31.16 -2.36
C LEU A 89 -6.35 -32.55 -1.71
N SER A 90 -5.68 -33.55 -2.30
CA SER A 90 -5.84 -34.95 -1.88
C SER A 90 -4.57 -35.82 -1.96
N GLY A 91 -3.44 -35.27 -2.38
CA GLY A 91 -2.17 -36.00 -2.46
C GLY A 91 -1.44 -36.15 -1.12
N GLU A 92 -0.24 -36.74 -1.15
CA GLU A 92 0.69 -36.78 0.00
C GLU A 92 1.02 -35.38 0.55
N ASP A 93 0.85 -34.40 -0.34
CA ASP A 93 1.15 -33.00 -0.17
C ASP A 93 -0.07 -32.15 0.23
N ALA A 94 -1.18 -32.79 0.61
CA ALA A 94 -2.42 -32.13 0.95
C ALA A 94 -2.26 -31.06 2.04
N VAL A 95 -2.99 -29.96 1.86
CA VAL A 95 -2.99 -28.80 2.74
C VAL A 95 -4.40 -28.46 3.23
N ASP A 96 -4.48 -27.60 4.25
CA ASP A 96 -5.74 -27.20 4.86
C ASP A 96 -6.37 -25.98 4.16
N VAL A 97 -5.57 -25.16 3.51
CA VAL A 97 -5.99 -23.98 2.74
C VAL A 97 -5.00 -23.74 1.61
N ILE A 98 -5.49 -23.29 0.46
CA ILE A 98 -4.68 -22.88 -0.69
C ILE A 98 -4.91 -21.39 -0.96
N LEU A 99 -3.82 -20.63 -1.04
CA LEU A 99 -3.81 -19.22 -1.39
C LEU A 99 -3.15 -19.04 -2.75
N LEU A 100 -3.88 -18.44 -3.69
CA LEU A 100 -3.39 -18.02 -5.00
C LEU A 100 -3.21 -16.50 -4.99
N SER A 101 -2.10 -15.99 -5.49
CA SER A 101 -1.87 -14.55 -5.65
C SER A 101 -1.57 -14.19 -7.10
N GLY A 102 -2.38 -13.31 -7.68
CA GLY A 102 -2.30 -12.97 -9.10
C GLY A 102 -3.49 -13.47 -9.91
N GLY A 103 -3.48 -13.22 -11.22
CA GLY A 103 -4.47 -13.75 -12.17
C GLY A 103 -5.89 -13.15 -12.15
N THR A 104 -6.24 -12.29 -11.20
CA THR A 104 -7.66 -11.91 -10.96
C THR A 104 -8.19 -10.64 -11.65
N SER A 105 -7.57 -10.18 -12.75
CA SER A 105 -7.98 -8.93 -13.41
C SER A 105 -9.11 -9.12 -14.45
N LYS A 106 -9.82 -8.02 -14.75
CA LYS A 106 -10.90 -7.95 -15.77
C LYS A 106 -10.36 -8.05 -17.21
N GLY A 107 -9.75 -9.18 -17.56
CA GLY A 107 -9.44 -9.58 -18.93
C GLY A 107 -10.25 -10.82 -19.33
N GLU A 108 -10.11 -11.27 -20.59
CA GLU A 108 -10.80 -12.45 -21.15
C GLU A 108 -10.38 -13.82 -20.55
N GLY A 109 -9.66 -13.88 -19.43
CA GLY A 109 -9.26 -15.16 -18.85
C GLY A 109 -8.63 -15.08 -17.47
N ASP A 110 -9.45 -15.04 -16.42
CA ASP A 110 -9.00 -15.37 -15.06
C ASP A 110 -8.76 -16.89 -15.00
N VAL A 111 -7.54 -17.32 -15.37
CA VAL A 111 -7.09 -18.72 -15.36
C VAL A 111 -7.38 -19.36 -14.01
N ASN A 112 -7.16 -18.62 -12.92
CA ASN A 112 -7.38 -19.11 -11.56
C ASN A 112 -8.85 -19.43 -11.32
N ALA A 113 -9.76 -18.52 -11.67
CA ALA A 113 -11.20 -18.76 -11.54
C ALA A 113 -11.68 -19.96 -12.36
N ARG A 114 -11.26 -20.06 -13.63
CA ARG A 114 -11.66 -21.18 -14.50
C ARG A 114 -11.18 -22.52 -13.97
N VAL A 115 -9.93 -22.60 -13.51
CA VAL A 115 -9.37 -23.84 -12.96
C VAL A 115 -10.08 -24.22 -11.66
N VAL A 116 -10.34 -23.26 -10.77
CA VAL A 116 -11.07 -23.50 -9.52
C VAL A 116 -12.50 -23.97 -9.79
N GLU A 117 -13.22 -23.33 -10.72
CA GLU A 117 -14.57 -23.75 -11.13
C GLU A 117 -14.58 -25.14 -11.76
N ARG A 118 -13.61 -25.43 -12.65
CA ARG A 118 -13.46 -26.76 -13.25
C ARG A 118 -13.22 -27.84 -12.20
N LEU A 119 -12.35 -27.57 -11.23
CA LEU A 119 -12.08 -28.49 -10.12
C LEU A 119 -13.31 -28.65 -9.22
N ALA A 120 -14.00 -27.57 -8.88
CA ALA A 120 -15.23 -27.61 -8.09
C ALA A 120 -16.30 -28.52 -8.70
N ASN A 121 -16.45 -28.49 -10.03
CA ASN A 121 -17.40 -29.36 -10.75
C ASN A 121 -17.05 -30.86 -10.65
N GLN A 122 -15.81 -31.22 -10.34
CA GLN A 122 -15.42 -32.61 -10.08
C GLN A 122 -15.81 -33.09 -8.67
N TYR A 123 -16.16 -32.17 -7.76
CA TYR A 123 -16.59 -32.45 -6.40
C TYR A 123 -17.99 -31.86 -6.14
N PRO A 124 -19.08 -32.48 -6.63
CA PRO A 124 -20.44 -31.92 -6.60
C PRO A 124 -20.97 -31.58 -5.19
N GLU A 125 -20.47 -32.26 -4.16
CA GLU A 125 -20.82 -32.02 -2.76
C GLU A 125 -20.07 -30.82 -2.15
N SER A 126 -19.09 -30.26 -2.86
CA SER A 126 -18.35 -29.09 -2.41
C SER A 126 -19.15 -27.81 -2.67
N PRO A 127 -19.08 -26.80 -1.77
CA PRO A 127 -19.71 -25.50 -2.01
C PRO A 127 -19.27 -24.82 -3.31
N GLY A 128 -18.07 -25.12 -3.82
CA GLY A 128 -17.53 -24.50 -5.01
C GLY A 128 -17.19 -23.03 -4.79
N VAL A 129 -17.36 -22.20 -5.81
CA VAL A 129 -17.14 -20.75 -5.71
C VAL A 129 -18.29 -20.08 -4.96
N VAL A 130 -17.97 -19.44 -3.84
CA VAL A 130 -18.96 -18.78 -2.95
C VAL A 130 -18.99 -17.27 -3.20
N VAL A 131 -17.84 -16.67 -3.49
CA VAL A 131 -17.71 -15.24 -3.78
C VAL A 131 -16.78 -15.05 -4.98
N HIS A 132 -17.20 -14.22 -5.93
CA HIS A 132 -16.39 -13.81 -7.08
C HIS A 132 -16.39 -12.28 -7.21
N GLY A 133 -15.46 -11.65 -6.50
CA GLY A 133 -15.30 -10.21 -6.39
C GLY A 133 -16.03 -9.61 -5.19
N VAL A 134 -15.43 -8.55 -4.64
CA VAL A 134 -15.94 -7.83 -3.47
C VAL A 134 -15.96 -6.31 -3.71
N ALA A 135 -16.85 -5.59 -3.02
CA ALA A 135 -16.92 -4.13 -3.07
C ALA A 135 -15.83 -3.47 -2.17
N LEU A 136 -14.57 -3.84 -2.41
CA LEU A 136 -13.39 -3.40 -1.64
C LEU A 136 -12.43 -2.59 -2.52
N LYS A 137 -11.74 -1.63 -1.90
CA LYS A 137 -10.64 -0.85 -2.48
C LYS A 137 -9.50 -0.75 -1.45
N PRO A 138 -8.26 -1.09 -1.78
CA PRO A 138 -7.88 -1.94 -2.90
C PRO A 138 -8.42 -3.38 -2.71
N GLY A 139 -8.28 -4.25 -3.71
CA GLY A 139 -8.70 -5.66 -3.56
C GLY A 139 -10.11 -6.02 -4.03
N LYS A 140 -10.65 -5.34 -5.04
CA LYS A 140 -11.90 -5.74 -5.73
C LYS A 140 -11.90 -7.20 -6.21
N PRO A 141 -10.82 -7.74 -6.82
CA PRO A 141 -10.87 -9.09 -7.36
C PRO A 141 -10.43 -10.10 -6.29
N VAL A 142 -11.40 -10.83 -5.75
CA VAL A 142 -11.18 -11.87 -4.74
C VAL A 142 -12.10 -13.02 -5.08
N LEU A 143 -11.56 -14.24 -5.13
CA LEU A 143 -12.35 -15.43 -5.28
C LEU A 143 -12.27 -16.23 -3.98
N LEU A 144 -13.42 -16.48 -3.36
CA LEU A 144 -13.53 -17.35 -2.19
C LEU A 144 -14.26 -18.62 -2.61
N SER A 145 -13.62 -19.76 -2.40
CA SER A 145 -14.19 -21.06 -2.77
C SER A 145 -13.81 -22.15 -1.78
N VAL A 146 -14.56 -23.24 -1.81
CA VAL A 146 -14.23 -24.48 -1.10
C VAL A 146 -14.38 -25.64 -2.07
N VAL A 147 -13.30 -26.39 -2.27
CA VAL A 147 -13.24 -27.54 -3.19
C VAL A 147 -12.70 -28.74 -2.40
N ALA A 148 -13.40 -29.87 -2.47
CA ALA A 148 -13.08 -31.08 -1.69
C ALA A 148 -12.93 -30.82 -0.18
N GLY A 149 -13.65 -29.83 0.37
CA GLY A 149 -13.54 -29.42 1.77
C GLY A 149 -12.36 -28.49 2.10
N VAL A 150 -11.49 -28.18 1.14
CA VAL A 150 -10.34 -27.29 1.28
C VAL A 150 -10.69 -25.89 0.75
N PRO A 151 -10.55 -24.82 1.53
CA PRO A 151 -10.69 -23.46 1.04
C PRO A 151 -9.59 -23.12 0.02
N ILE A 152 -10.01 -22.64 -1.16
CA ILE A 152 -9.12 -22.06 -2.17
C ILE A 152 -9.48 -20.58 -2.31
N ILE A 153 -8.54 -19.71 -1.97
CA ILE A 153 -8.71 -18.26 -2.00
C ILE A 153 -7.78 -17.66 -3.05
N VAL A 154 -8.36 -16.97 -4.02
CA VAL A 154 -7.59 -16.20 -5.02
C VAL A 154 -7.58 -14.74 -4.61
N LEU A 155 -6.38 -14.26 -4.32
CA LEU A 155 -6.07 -12.91 -3.89
C LEU A 155 -5.69 -12.03 -5.10
N PRO A 156 -5.89 -10.70 -4.99
CA PRO A 156 -5.42 -9.74 -5.98
C PRO A 156 -3.92 -9.89 -6.29
N GLY A 157 -3.52 -9.57 -7.53
CA GLY A 157 -2.09 -9.55 -7.91
C GLY A 157 -1.31 -8.35 -7.39
N PHE A 158 -1.98 -7.25 -7.02
CA PHE A 158 -1.30 -6.10 -6.45
C PHE A 158 -0.99 -6.28 -4.96
N PRO A 159 0.24 -6.00 -4.49
CA PRO A 159 0.67 -6.36 -3.13
C PRO A 159 -0.17 -5.78 -1.99
N THR A 160 -0.47 -4.48 -2.02
CA THR A 160 -1.30 -3.90 -0.95
C THR A 160 -2.72 -4.44 -1.01
N SER A 161 -3.22 -4.76 -2.21
CA SER A 161 -4.52 -5.40 -2.38
C SER A 161 -4.54 -6.81 -1.78
N ALA A 162 -3.50 -7.61 -2.06
CA ALA A 162 -3.36 -8.97 -1.59
C ALA A 162 -3.36 -9.03 -0.06
N ILE A 163 -2.55 -8.19 0.60
CA ILE A 163 -2.43 -8.20 2.06
C ILE A 163 -3.68 -7.67 2.76
N PHE A 164 -4.35 -6.64 2.22
CA PHE A 164 -5.62 -6.18 2.79
C PHE A 164 -6.72 -7.23 2.66
N THR A 165 -6.85 -7.86 1.49
CA THR A 165 -7.78 -8.97 1.29
C THR A 165 -7.42 -10.16 2.21
N PHE A 166 -6.14 -10.46 2.38
CA PHE A 166 -5.68 -11.50 3.29
C PHE A 166 -6.13 -11.19 4.73
N HIS A 167 -5.86 -10.00 5.26
CA HIS A 167 -6.26 -9.67 6.63
C HIS A 167 -7.79 -9.61 6.83
N GLU A 168 -8.53 -9.21 5.80
CA GLU A 168 -10.00 -9.13 5.88
C GLU A 168 -10.66 -10.51 5.82
N PHE A 169 -10.23 -11.39 4.90
CA PHE A 169 -10.96 -12.64 4.61
C PHE A 169 -10.19 -13.90 5.01
N VAL A 170 -8.86 -13.92 4.89
CA VAL A 170 -8.04 -15.11 5.14
C VAL A 170 -7.60 -15.20 6.60
N ALA A 171 -7.12 -14.10 7.18
CA ALA A 171 -6.61 -14.09 8.54
C ALA A 171 -7.65 -14.54 9.59
N PRO A 172 -8.94 -14.16 9.52
CA PRO A 172 -9.96 -14.69 10.45
C PRO A 172 -10.15 -16.20 10.32
N LEU A 173 -10.08 -16.75 9.10
CA LEU A 173 -10.13 -18.19 8.84
C LEU A 173 -8.93 -18.89 9.47
N LEU A 174 -7.71 -18.42 9.20
CA LEU A 174 -6.49 -19.04 9.70
C LEU A 174 -6.40 -19.00 11.22
N ARG A 175 -6.75 -17.89 11.87
CA ARG A 175 -6.82 -17.81 13.33
C ARG A 175 -7.77 -18.87 13.92
N ARG A 176 -8.93 -19.06 13.30
CA ARG A 176 -9.90 -20.09 13.74
C ARG A 176 -9.33 -21.49 13.57
N LEU A 177 -8.68 -21.78 12.45
CA LEU A 177 -8.06 -23.09 12.18
C LEU A 177 -6.88 -23.37 13.10
N SER A 178 -6.05 -22.38 13.42
CA SER A 178 -4.92 -22.51 14.35
C SER A 178 -5.33 -22.46 15.83
N GLY A 179 -6.65 -22.37 16.12
CA GLY A 179 -7.20 -22.36 17.47
C GLY A 179 -6.89 -21.08 18.25
N GLN A 180 -6.47 -20.02 17.57
CA GLN A 180 -6.32 -18.69 18.17
C GLN A 180 -7.69 -18.09 18.50
N ARG A 181 -7.74 -17.27 19.55
CA ARG A 181 -8.92 -16.45 19.83
C ARG A 181 -9.08 -15.40 18.75
N ALA A 182 -10.31 -14.96 18.50
CA ALA A 182 -10.55 -13.78 17.71
C ALA A 182 -9.74 -12.62 18.30
N GLU A 183 -8.86 -12.04 17.49
CA GLU A 183 -8.04 -10.94 17.93
C GLU A 183 -8.94 -9.75 18.27
N ALA A 184 -8.75 -9.15 19.44
CA ALA A 184 -9.14 -7.76 19.63
C ALA A 184 -8.18 -6.96 18.75
N THR A 185 -8.59 -6.66 17.51
CA THR A 185 -7.76 -5.89 16.57
C THR A 185 -7.18 -4.71 17.33
N ARG A 186 -5.84 -4.60 17.38
CA ARG A 186 -5.19 -3.46 18.02
C ARG A 186 -5.47 -2.23 17.15
N SER A 187 -6.49 -1.50 17.57
CA SER A 187 -6.80 -0.20 17.01
C SER A 187 -6.31 0.88 17.95
N ILE A 188 -5.81 1.97 17.37
CA ILE A 188 -5.48 3.19 18.09
C ILE A 188 -6.32 4.34 17.55
N ASP A 189 -6.71 5.24 18.45
CA ASP A 189 -7.43 6.44 18.07
C ASP A 189 -6.44 7.50 17.56
N ALA A 190 -6.78 8.12 16.44
CA ALA A 190 -6.03 9.21 15.83
C ALA A 190 -6.99 10.22 15.19
N VAL A 191 -6.47 11.36 14.76
CA VAL A 191 -7.24 12.41 14.07
C VAL A 191 -6.77 12.52 12.62
N ALA A 192 -7.69 12.78 11.69
CA ALA A 192 -7.36 13.09 10.30
C ALA A 192 -6.79 14.52 10.20
N PRO A 193 -5.49 14.72 9.90
CA PRO A 193 -4.88 16.06 9.86
C PRO A 193 -5.23 16.85 8.59
N MET A 194 -5.94 16.21 7.66
CA MET A 194 -6.40 16.75 6.39
C MET A 194 -7.53 15.89 5.83
N ARG A 195 -8.27 16.42 4.86
CA ARG A 195 -9.29 15.66 4.12
C ARG A 195 -8.68 14.44 3.40
N ILE A 196 -9.27 13.26 3.63
CA ILE A 196 -8.88 12.01 2.94
C ILE A 196 -9.98 11.67 1.94
N ASN A 197 -9.66 11.73 0.64
CA ASN A 197 -10.61 11.39 -0.41
C ASN A 197 -10.80 9.88 -0.54
N SER A 198 -12.04 9.46 -0.78
CA SER A 198 -12.42 8.08 -1.02
C SER A 198 -13.33 7.99 -2.26
N VAL A 199 -13.49 6.79 -2.81
CA VAL A 199 -14.37 6.57 -3.97
C VAL A 199 -15.66 5.89 -3.50
N PRO A 200 -16.84 6.51 -3.69
CA PRO A 200 -18.12 5.89 -3.35
C PRO A 200 -18.36 4.55 -4.01
N GLY A 201 -19.15 3.71 -3.34
CA GLY A 201 -19.55 2.38 -3.78
C GLY A 201 -18.55 1.28 -3.42
N ARG A 202 -17.44 1.58 -2.74
CA ARG A 202 -16.47 0.58 -2.27
C ARG A 202 -15.92 0.95 -0.90
N THR A 203 -15.83 -0.04 0.00
CA THR A 203 -15.13 0.15 1.27
C THR A 203 -13.64 0.31 0.97
N GLU A 204 -13.04 1.41 1.40
CA GLU A 204 -11.64 1.72 1.15
C GLU A 204 -10.77 1.47 2.38
N TYR A 205 -9.72 0.66 2.23
CA TYR A 205 -8.64 0.53 3.18
C TYR A 205 -7.49 1.45 2.77
N SER A 206 -7.25 2.49 3.56
CA SER A 206 -6.22 3.49 3.29
C SER A 206 -5.06 3.32 4.27
N LEU A 207 -3.84 3.13 3.75
CA LEU A 207 -2.62 3.09 4.55
C LEU A 207 -2.37 4.47 5.18
N VAL A 208 -1.98 4.47 6.45
CA VAL A 208 -1.68 5.70 7.20
C VAL A 208 -0.36 5.61 7.96
N ASP A 209 0.30 6.75 8.06
CA ASP A 209 1.41 6.99 8.98
C ASP A 209 0.85 7.73 10.20
N LEU A 210 1.18 7.20 11.37
CA LEU A 210 0.89 7.79 12.66
C LEU A 210 2.01 8.75 13.06
N VAL A 211 1.59 9.97 13.37
CA VAL A 211 2.46 11.08 13.74
C VAL A 211 1.99 11.62 15.09
N GLY A 212 2.91 11.74 16.05
CA GLY A 212 2.61 12.36 17.34
C GLY A 212 2.69 13.88 17.26
N GLY A 213 1.74 14.55 17.90
CA GLY A 213 1.76 16.00 18.11
C GLY A 213 1.19 16.38 19.48
N PRO A 214 1.15 17.69 19.79
CA PRO A 214 0.65 18.18 21.09
C PRO A 214 -0.80 17.80 21.40
N SER A 215 -1.62 17.57 20.36
CA SER A 215 -3.04 17.19 20.45
C SER A 215 -3.30 15.68 20.45
N GLY A 216 -2.26 14.84 20.34
CA GLY A 216 -2.38 13.39 20.22
C GLY A 216 -1.82 12.86 18.91
N LEU A 217 -2.31 11.71 18.45
CA LEU A 217 -1.88 11.09 17.20
C LEU A 217 -2.68 11.62 16.01
N ALA A 218 -1.97 11.99 14.95
CA ALA A 218 -2.51 12.29 13.63
C ALA A 218 -2.24 11.12 12.67
N ALA A 219 -3.24 10.76 11.85
CA ALA A 219 -3.15 9.70 10.85
C ALA A 219 -3.07 10.29 9.44
N TYR A 220 -1.86 10.34 8.89
CA TYR A 220 -1.59 10.86 7.55
C TYR A 220 -1.76 9.78 6.48
N PRO A 221 -2.58 9.98 5.43
CA PRO A 221 -2.71 9.00 4.37
C PRO A 221 -1.44 8.94 3.51
N LEU A 222 -0.94 7.73 3.21
CA LEU A 222 0.26 7.59 2.36
C LEU A 222 0.00 7.89 0.87
N GLY A 223 -1.26 8.06 0.47
CA GLY A 223 -1.64 8.40 -0.92
C GLY A 223 -1.18 7.37 -1.97
N ALA A 224 -0.85 6.16 -1.55
CA ALA A 224 -0.20 5.17 -2.39
C ALA A 224 -1.22 4.33 -3.19
N GLY A 225 -0.91 4.07 -4.47
CA GLY A 225 -1.68 3.16 -5.30
C GLY A 225 -1.57 1.70 -4.83
N SER A 226 -2.50 0.85 -5.27
CA SER A 226 -2.59 -0.56 -4.86
C SER A 226 -1.32 -1.39 -5.09
N GLY A 227 -0.44 -0.98 -6.00
CA GLY A 227 0.81 -1.65 -6.31
C GLY A 227 2.00 -1.26 -5.41
N SER A 228 1.84 -0.32 -4.47
CA SER A 228 2.97 0.24 -3.72
C SER A 228 3.37 -0.62 -2.51
N VAL A 229 4.27 -1.58 -2.72
CA VAL A 229 4.88 -2.38 -1.64
C VAL A 229 5.62 -1.49 -0.63
N THR A 230 6.30 -0.45 -1.12
CA THR A 230 7.10 0.45 -0.28
C THR A 230 6.23 1.26 0.67
N ALA A 231 5.01 1.63 0.27
CA ALA A 231 4.06 2.28 1.15
C ALA A 231 3.56 1.31 2.24
N PHE A 232 3.26 0.06 1.87
CA PHE A 232 2.88 -0.95 2.85
C PHE A 232 4.00 -1.18 3.88
N GLY A 233 5.25 -1.33 3.45
CA GLY A 233 6.38 -1.55 4.35
C GLY A 233 6.75 -0.36 5.25
N ARG A 234 6.18 0.83 5.01
CA ARG A 234 6.41 2.04 5.83
C ARG A 234 5.24 2.41 6.72
N ALA A 235 4.02 1.99 6.36
CA ALA A 235 2.80 2.36 7.06
C ALA A 235 2.77 1.79 8.48
N ASP A 236 2.32 2.58 9.44
CA ASP A 236 2.06 2.10 10.81
C ASP A 236 0.74 1.32 10.89
N GLY A 237 -0.20 1.62 9.99
CA GLY A 237 -1.52 1.05 10.03
C GLY A 237 -2.38 1.42 8.83
N PHE A 238 -3.67 1.15 8.96
CA PHE A 238 -4.66 1.50 7.96
C PHE A 238 -6.01 1.87 8.59
N ILE A 239 -6.76 2.68 7.87
CA ILE A 239 -8.13 3.06 8.22
C ILE A 239 -9.13 2.42 7.27
N ARG A 240 -10.32 2.11 7.79
CA ARG A 240 -11.45 1.61 7.01
C ARG A 240 -12.42 2.76 6.71
N ILE A 241 -12.53 3.15 5.46
CA ILE A 241 -13.46 4.17 4.98
C ILE A 241 -14.69 3.46 4.38
N PRO A 242 -15.90 3.63 4.94
CA PRO A 242 -17.11 2.95 4.45
C PRO A 242 -17.47 3.29 2.99
N ALA A 243 -18.14 2.35 2.31
CA ALA A 243 -18.48 2.49 0.89
C ALA A 243 -19.37 3.70 0.53
N ASN A 244 -20.16 4.20 1.46
CA ASN A 244 -21.00 5.38 1.30
C ASN A 244 -20.29 6.70 1.67
N THR A 245 -18.98 6.67 1.90
CA THR A 245 -18.18 7.83 2.30
C THR A 245 -17.33 8.32 1.14
N GLU A 246 -17.61 9.54 0.67
CA GLU A 246 -16.84 10.24 -0.38
C GLU A 246 -15.51 10.77 0.13
N TYR A 247 -15.47 11.22 1.38
CA TYR A 247 -14.25 11.68 2.02
C TYR A 247 -14.39 11.61 3.54
N VAL A 248 -13.25 11.47 4.21
CA VAL A 248 -13.10 11.74 5.63
C VAL A 248 -12.76 13.23 5.77
N ALA A 249 -13.51 13.96 6.59
CA ALA A 249 -13.23 15.37 6.85
C ALA A 249 -11.95 15.54 7.67
N GLU A 250 -11.25 16.65 7.49
CA GLU A 250 -10.22 17.09 8.43
C GLU A 250 -10.77 17.13 9.86
N ASP A 251 -9.92 16.85 10.84
CA ASP A 251 -10.22 16.73 12.27
C ASP A 251 -11.17 15.59 12.68
N SER A 252 -11.54 14.70 11.75
CA SER A 252 -12.33 13.51 12.08
C SER A 252 -11.54 12.54 12.95
N HIS A 253 -12.19 11.97 13.97
CA HIS A 253 -11.63 10.85 14.74
C HIS A 253 -11.60 9.57 13.91
N LEU A 254 -10.46 8.88 13.94
CA LEU A 254 -10.16 7.70 13.18
C LEU A 254 -9.75 6.56 14.11
N SER A 255 -10.28 5.36 13.86
CA SER A 255 -9.77 4.13 14.44
C SER A 255 -8.78 3.51 13.46
N VAL A 256 -7.48 3.62 13.77
CA VAL A 256 -6.40 3.10 12.94
C VAL A 256 -6.09 1.67 13.38
N LYS A 257 -6.27 0.72 12.47
CA LYS A 257 -5.83 -0.66 12.69
C LYS A 257 -4.33 -0.72 12.46
N LEU A 258 -3.58 -1.15 13.46
CA LEU A 258 -2.13 -1.24 13.37
C LEU A 258 -1.70 -2.44 12.52
N ILE A 259 -0.62 -2.26 11.74
CA ILE A 259 0.04 -3.37 11.03
C ILE A 259 1.01 -4.09 11.98
N ASP A 260 1.81 -3.33 12.73
CA ASP A 260 2.70 -3.85 13.78
C ASP A 260 2.05 -3.67 15.16
N ALA A 261 2.34 -4.61 16.06
CA ALA A 261 1.90 -4.61 17.44
C ALA A 261 2.36 -3.35 18.22
N ASP A 262 3.49 -2.74 17.82
CA ASP A 262 4.10 -1.59 18.46
C ASP A 262 4.30 -0.42 17.48
N VAL A 263 3.60 0.71 17.71
CA VAL A 263 3.90 1.96 17.00
C VAL A 263 5.21 2.51 17.56
N ARG A 264 6.25 2.54 16.73
CA ARG A 264 7.56 3.09 17.12
C ARG A 264 7.62 4.57 16.73
N PRO A 265 7.97 5.47 17.67
CA PRO A 265 8.20 6.87 17.33
C PRO A 265 9.33 7.00 16.30
N ALA A 266 9.12 7.87 15.31
CA ALA A 266 10.19 8.28 14.42
C ALA A 266 11.13 9.24 15.15
N ASP A 267 12.41 9.20 14.78
CA ASP A 267 13.43 10.13 15.29
C ASP A 267 13.40 11.46 14.50
N LEU A 268 12.85 11.44 13.28
CA LEU A 268 12.61 12.62 12.45
C LEU A 268 11.35 12.44 11.59
N ILE A 269 10.46 13.43 11.60
CA ILE A 269 9.22 13.46 10.84
C ILE A 269 9.29 14.60 9.82
N ALA A 270 9.35 14.23 8.54
CA ALA A 270 9.34 15.14 7.41
C ALA A 270 7.95 15.18 6.77
N ILE A 271 7.22 16.30 6.89
CA ILE A 271 5.87 16.47 6.33
C ILE A 271 5.87 17.68 5.40
N GLY A 272 5.65 17.46 4.09
CA GLY A 272 5.59 18.58 3.15
C GLY A 272 5.66 18.18 1.68
N SER A 273 6.23 19.04 0.83
CA SER A 273 6.42 18.70 -0.58
C SER A 273 7.50 17.64 -0.74
N HIS A 274 7.19 16.60 -1.51
CA HIS A 274 8.17 15.63 -1.99
C HIS A 274 9.33 16.34 -2.70
N CYS A 275 10.57 15.94 -2.39
CA CYS A 275 11.76 16.53 -2.99
C CYS A 275 12.91 15.53 -3.05
N ILE A 276 13.34 15.17 -4.27
CA ILE A 276 14.31 14.09 -4.51
C ILE A 276 15.64 14.30 -3.76
N GLY A 277 16.17 15.53 -3.76
CA GLY A 277 17.41 15.81 -3.04
C GLY A 277 17.25 15.70 -1.53
N PHE A 278 16.06 15.96 -1.00
CA PHE A 278 15.74 15.83 0.41
C PHE A 278 15.54 14.36 0.76
N ASP A 279 14.86 13.58 -0.09
CA ASP A 279 14.75 12.13 0.06
C ASP A 279 16.13 11.46 0.11
N HIS A 280 17.10 11.95 -0.66
CA HIS A 280 18.49 11.48 -0.57
C HIS A 280 19.09 11.75 0.82
N VAL A 281 18.92 12.97 1.35
CA VAL A 281 19.39 13.33 2.71
C VAL A 281 18.70 12.49 3.78
N LEU A 282 17.39 12.30 3.69
CA LEU A 282 16.62 11.44 4.58
C LEU A 282 17.11 9.98 4.51
N GLY A 283 17.47 9.50 3.32
CA GLY A 283 18.08 8.18 3.13
C GLY A 283 19.46 8.05 3.78
N LEU A 284 20.29 9.09 3.74
CA LEU A 284 21.58 9.11 4.45
C LEU A 284 21.40 9.07 5.97
N LEU A 285 20.42 9.79 6.52
CA LEU A 285 20.08 9.72 7.94
C LEU A 285 19.58 8.33 8.32
N ALA A 286 18.72 7.73 7.49
CA ALA A 286 18.26 6.36 7.70
C ALA A 286 19.43 5.34 7.70
N ALA A 287 20.40 5.50 6.80
CA ALA A 287 21.61 4.67 6.78
C ALA A 287 22.49 4.83 8.03
N GLN A 288 22.37 5.96 8.75
CA GLN A 288 23.02 6.19 10.06
C GLN A 288 22.19 5.65 11.24
N GLY A 289 21.04 5.03 10.98
CA GLY A 289 20.18 4.42 11.99
C GLY A 289 19.05 5.31 12.50
N PHE A 290 18.86 6.51 11.94
CA PHE A 290 17.70 7.35 12.27
C PHE A 290 16.43 6.76 11.65
N ARG A 291 15.35 6.66 12.41
CA ARG A 291 14.03 6.32 11.88
C ARG A 291 13.38 7.58 11.37
N VAL A 292 13.29 7.68 10.05
CA VAL A 292 12.74 8.83 9.36
C VAL A 292 11.38 8.49 8.78
N LYS A 293 10.38 9.34 9.01
CA LYS A 293 9.11 9.34 8.26
C LYS A 293 9.12 10.48 7.25
N SER A 294 8.77 10.19 6.00
CA SER A 294 8.65 11.17 4.92
C SER A 294 7.24 11.10 4.35
N ILE A 295 6.44 12.12 4.60
CA ILE A 295 5.01 12.18 4.31
C ILE A 295 4.74 13.30 3.29
N PRO A 296 4.59 12.95 2.00
CA PRO A 296 4.46 13.94 0.94
C PRO A 296 3.02 14.47 0.83
N VAL A 297 2.71 15.54 1.57
CA VAL A 297 1.39 16.22 1.54
C VAL A 297 1.37 17.51 0.72
N GLY A 298 2.51 17.94 0.18
CA GLY A 298 2.66 19.22 -0.51
C GLY A 298 3.09 20.35 0.44
N SER A 299 3.55 21.46 -0.12
CA SER A 299 4.19 22.52 0.67
C SER A 299 3.26 23.23 1.64
N THR A 300 2.05 23.59 1.21
CA THR A 300 1.09 24.30 2.07
C THR A 300 0.69 23.45 3.27
N ALA A 301 0.28 22.19 3.02
CA ALA A 301 -0.06 21.26 4.08
C ALA A 301 1.14 20.98 5.02
N GLY A 302 2.36 20.96 4.48
CA GLY A 302 3.58 20.85 5.29
C GLY A 302 3.78 22.02 6.25
N MET A 303 3.54 23.26 5.80
CA MET A 303 3.61 24.44 6.69
C MET A 303 2.54 24.39 7.78
N THR A 304 1.32 23.97 7.46
CA THR A 304 0.26 23.76 8.45
C THR A 304 0.64 22.67 9.47
N ALA A 305 1.21 21.55 9.00
CA ALA A 305 1.67 20.47 9.88
C ALA A 305 2.78 20.94 10.84
N LEU A 306 3.75 21.72 10.36
CA LEU A 306 4.78 22.33 11.21
C LEU A 306 4.17 23.29 12.24
N ALA A 307 3.21 24.12 11.83
CA ALA A 307 2.52 25.04 12.75
C ALA A 307 1.75 24.31 13.86
N ARG A 308 1.26 23.10 13.60
CA ARG A 308 0.62 22.21 14.59
C ARG A 308 1.60 21.40 15.44
N GLY A 309 2.90 21.43 15.13
CA GLY A 309 3.92 20.63 15.82
C GLY A 309 3.87 19.15 15.48
N GLU A 310 3.37 18.79 14.29
CA GLU A 310 3.25 17.41 13.80
C GLU A 310 4.46 16.99 12.95
N GLY A 311 5.43 17.88 12.72
CA GLY A 311 6.64 17.56 11.95
C GLY A 311 7.83 18.38 12.39
N ASP A 312 9.02 17.88 12.08
CA ASP A 312 10.29 18.53 12.41
C ASP A 312 10.82 19.37 11.23
N VAL A 313 10.50 18.93 10.00
CA VAL A 313 11.03 19.51 8.78
C VAL A 313 10.03 19.35 7.63
N ALA A 314 10.01 20.29 6.69
CA ALA A 314 9.10 20.27 5.56
C ALA A 314 9.77 20.72 4.26
N GLY A 315 9.54 19.97 3.18
CA GLY A 315 9.89 20.42 1.83
C GLY A 315 9.00 21.56 1.36
N LEU A 316 9.60 22.69 0.94
CA LEU A 316 8.89 23.93 0.64
C LEU A 316 9.28 24.52 -0.72
N HIS A 317 8.27 24.73 -1.58
CA HIS A 317 8.39 25.28 -2.94
C HIS A 317 7.23 26.23 -3.28
N LEU A 318 6.92 27.17 -2.38
CA LEU A 318 5.84 28.13 -2.56
C LEU A 318 6.39 29.44 -3.12
N LEU A 319 5.68 29.99 -4.11
CA LEU A 319 6.00 31.28 -4.72
C LEU A 319 4.92 32.27 -4.31
N ASP A 320 5.31 33.38 -3.68
CA ASP A 320 4.39 34.47 -3.41
C ASP A 320 4.17 35.33 -4.66
N GLU A 321 2.90 35.46 -5.05
CA GLU A 321 2.51 36.16 -6.28
C GLU A 321 2.64 37.68 -6.18
N ALA A 322 2.64 38.26 -4.98
CA ALA A 322 2.79 39.70 -4.83
C ALA A 322 4.27 40.14 -4.84
N SER A 323 5.10 39.49 -4.03
CA SER A 323 6.51 39.85 -3.85
C SER A 323 7.45 39.17 -4.84
N GLY A 324 7.04 38.05 -5.44
CA GLY A 324 7.93 37.20 -6.24
C GLY A 324 8.97 36.43 -5.41
N THR A 325 8.86 36.48 -4.08
CA THR A 325 9.77 35.79 -3.18
C THR A 325 9.29 34.35 -2.97
N TYR A 326 10.24 33.41 -2.96
CA TYR A 326 9.95 32.01 -2.63
C TYR A 326 10.04 31.77 -1.13
N ASN A 327 9.13 30.93 -0.62
CA ASN A 327 9.16 30.25 0.68
C ASN A 327 9.06 31.15 1.92
N GLU A 328 9.87 32.21 2.02
CA GLU A 328 9.98 33.09 3.19
C GLU A 328 8.62 33.65 3.67
N PRO A 329 7.70 34.09 2.78
CA PRO A 329 6.40 34.61 3.22
C PRO A 329 5.45 33.57 3.81
N PHE A 330 5.76 32.28 3.71
CA PHE A 330 4.86 31.18 4.11
C PHE A 330 5.32 30.46 5.38
N LEU A 331 6.40 30.91 6.01
CA LEU A 331 6.95 30.27 7.20
C LEU A 331 6.06 30.58 8.42
N PRO A 332 5.62 29.57 9.19
CA PRO A 332 4.94 29.81 10.45
C PRO A 332 5.92 30.27 11.54
N ASP A 333 5.38 30.79 12.63
CA ASP A 333 6.18 31.24 13.78
C ASP A 333 7.04 30.11 14.35
N GLY A 334 8.29 30.44 14.72
CA GLY A 334 9.25 29.48 15.26
C GLY A 334 9.91 28.55 14.22
N VAL A 335 9.48 28.61 12.95
CA VAL A 335 10.10 27.84 11.86
C VAL A 335 11.16 28.67 11.15
N ARG A 336 12.31 28.08 10.91
CA ARG A 336 13.42 28.69 10.17
C ARG A 336 13.60 28.04 8.81
N LEU A 337 13.75 28.86 7.77
CA LEU A 337 14.14 28.37 6.46
C LEU A 337 15.62 27.95 6.44
N VAL A 338 15.86 26.69 6.11
CA VAL A 338 17.19 26.17 5.78
C VAL A 338 17.30 26.09 4.27
N ARG A 339 18.18 26.90 3.68
CA ARG A 339 18.40 26.88 2.23
C ARG A 339 19.21 25.63 1.86
N GLY A 340 18.57 24.74 1.12
CA GLY A 340 19.20 23.57 0.53
C GLY A 340 19.70 23.86 -0.90
N TYR A 341 19.23 23.07 -1.84
CA TYR A 341 19.58 23.18 -3.26
C TYR A 341 18.53 23.95 -4.07
N GLY A 342 18.97 24.58 -5.16
CA GLY A 342 18.08 25.19 -6.15
C GLY A 342 17.37 24.12 -7.00
N ARG A 343 16.16 24.41 -7.45
CA ARG A 343 15.44 23.57 -8.42
C ARG A 343 15.45 24.24 -9.78
N ARG A 344 15.89 23.52 -10.82
CA ARG A 344 15.75 23.96 -12.21
C ARG A 344 14.41 23.44 -12.74
N GLN A 345 13.60 24.35 -13.27
CA GLN A 345 12.37 24.03 -13.99
C GLN A 345 12.64 24.19 -15.49
N GLY A 346 12.04 23.32 -16.30
CA GLY A 346 12.20 23.33 -17.75
C GLY A 346 11.07 22.55 -18.42
N ILE A 347 11.04 22.62 -19.75
CA ILE A 347 10.06 21.93 -20.59
C ILE A 347 10.76 20.72 -21.21
N ALA A 348 10.13 19.55 -21.13
CA ALA A 348 10.59 18.33 -21.79
C ALA A 348 9.68 18.05 -22.98
N PHE A 349 10.28 17.80 -24.14
CA PHE A 349 9.59 17.49 -25.39
C PHE A 349 10.30 16.34 -26.12
N ARG A 350 9.64 15.76 -27.12
CA ARG A 350 10.20 14.65 -27.90
C ARG A 350 11.27 15.18 -28.85
N ASP A 351 12.38 14.45 -28.96
CA ASP A 351 13.41 14.80 -29.95
C ASP A 351 12.83 14.79 -31.38
N GLY A 352 13.19 15.81 -32.16
CA GLY A 352 12.63 16.04 -33.51
C GLY A 352 11.19 16.55 -33.56
N ASP A 353 10.60 16.98 -32.43
CA ASP A 353 9.30 17.65 -32.43
C ASP A 353 9.43 19.04 -33.06
N ALA A 354 8.86 19.20 -34.26
CA ALA A 354 8.93 20.43 -35.04
C ALA A 354 8.36 21.66 -34.31
N LEU A 355 7.55 21.47 -33.27
CA LEU A 355 7.03 22.57 -32.44
C LEU A 355 8.09 23.21 -31.54
N PHE A 356 9.14 22.46 -31.20
CA PHE A 356 10.14 22.86 -30.21
C PHE A 356 11.56 22.89 -30.81
N ASP A 357 11.72 22.50 -32.07
CA ASP A 357 13.01 22.51 -32.76
C ASP A 357 13.55 23.95 -32.92
N GLY A 358 14.76 24.20 -32.42
CA GLY A 358 15.40 25.51 -32.46
C GLY A 358 14.72 26.62 -31.64
N VAL A 359 13.70 26.31 -30.83
CA VAL A 359 12.91 27.30 -30.10
C VAL A 359 13.62 27.72 -28.80
N THR A 360 13.74 29.03 -28.56
CA THR A 360 14.27 29.59 -27.31
C THR A 360 13.28 29.44 -26.17
N LEU A 361 13.72 29.64 -24.91
CA LEU A 361 12.80 29.58 -23.75
C LEU A 361 11.60 30.53 -23.92
N ASP A 362 11.82 31.73 -24.43
CA ASP A 362 10.75 32.71 -24.68
C ASP A 362 9.80 32.21 -25.77
N GLY A 363 10.34 31.65 -26.87
CA GLY A 363 9.52 31.05 -27.93
C GLY A 363 8.72 29.83 -27.45
N MET A 364 9.21 29.10 -26.42
CA MET A 364 8.45 28.02 -25.81
C MET A 364 7.22 28.53 -25.07
N VAL A 365 7.26 29.74 -24.48
CA VAL A 365 6.08 30.37 -23.85
C VAL A 365 5.03 30.71 -24.90
N ASP A 366 5.44 31.19 -26.07
CA ASP A 366 4.52 31.47 -27.18
C ASP A 366 3.87 30.20 -27.72
N VAL A 367 4.63 29.11 -27.85
CA VAL A 367 4.13 27.78 -28.21
C VAL A 367 3.06 27.29 -27.22
N LEU A 368 3.19 27.62 -25.93
CA LEU A 368 2.23 27.25 -24.88
C LEU A 368 0.97 28.15 -24.85
N ARG A 369 1.03 29.37 -25.42
CA ARG A 369 -0.10 30.32 -25.48
C ARG A 369 -1.05 30.06 -26.65
N ASP A 370 -0.60 29.34 -27.66
CA ASP A 370 -1.38 29.05 -28.86
C ASP A 370 -2.79 28.52 -28.51
N SER A 371 -3.82 29.27 -28.92
CA SER A 371 -5.23 28.97 -28.62
C SER A 371 -5.74 27.70 -29.28
N ASP A 372 -5.04 27.21 -30.30
CA ASP A 372 -5.35 25.93 -30.95
C ASP A 372 -4.84 24.74 -30.12
N ARG A 373 -4.19 25.01 -28.98
CA ARG A 373 -3.60 24.01 -28.11
C ARG A 373 -4.22 24.06 -26.72
N ARG A 374 -4.20 22.90 -26.06
CA ARG A 374 -4.70 22.75 -24.69
C ARG A 374 -3.58 22.32 -23.77
N MET A 375 -3.22 23.19 -22.83
CA MET A 375 -2.30 22.85 -21.75
C MET A 375 -3.07 22.28 -20.56
N ILE A 376 -2.71 21.07 -20.12
CA ILE A 376 -3.09 20.55 -18.80
C ILE A 376 -1.98 20.93 -17.83
N ASN A 377 -2.26 21.88 -16.95
CA ASN A 377 -1.27 22.39 -16.00
C ASN A 377 -1.36 21.67 -14.65
N ARG A 378 -0.45 22.00 -13.73
CA ARG A 378 -0.48 21.58 -12.32
C ARG A 378 -1.72 22.11 -11.58
N ASN A 379 -2.03 21.45 -10.47
CA ASN A 379 -3.09 21.89 -9.54
C ASN A 379 -2.85 23.32 -9.05
N SER A 380 -3.96 24.05 -8.83
CA SER A 380 -3.98 25.39 -8.25
C SER A 380 -3.24 25.44 -6.91
N GLY A 381 -2.55 26.54 -6.63
CA GLY A 381 -1.76 26.74 -5.41
C GLY A 381 -0.35 26.11 -5.42
N SER A 382 0.03 25.37 -6.47
CA SER A 382 1.43 24.93 -6.61
C SER A 382 2.32 26.08 -7.13
N GLY A 383 3.53 26.23 -6.57
CA GLY A 383 4.48 27.26 -7.00
C GLY A 383 4.84 27.17 -8.50
N THR A 384 4.90 25.96 -9.06
CA THR A 384 5.10 25.74 -10.50
C THR A 384 3.92 26.27 -11.33
N ARG A 385 2.67 26.06 -10.90
CA ARG A 385 1.49 26.61 -11.59
C ARG A 385 1.54 28.15 -11.59
N ILE A 386 1.81 28.76 -10.44
CA ILE A 386 1.94 30.22 -10.30
C ILE A 386 3.04 30.77 -11.21
N LEU A 387 4.21 30.11 -11.25
CA LEU A 387 5.30 30.49 -12.13
C LEU A 387 4.90 30.41 -13.61
N ILE A 388 4.29 29.31 -14.03
CA ILE A 388 3.84 29.12 -15.42
C ILE A 388 2.79 30.16 -15.79
N ASP A 389 1.79 30.39 -14.94
CA ASP A 389 0.74 31.38 -15.19
C ASP A 389 1.33 32.78 -15.34
N ARG A 390 2.29 33.14 -14.48
CA ARG A 390 3.04 34.40 -14.61
C ARG A 390 3.82 34.48 -15.92
N LEU A 391 4.50 33.41 -16.36
CA LEU A 391 5.22 33.42 -17.64
C LEU A 391 4.24 33.58 -18.82
N LEU A 392 3.09 32.91 -18.76
CA LEU A 392 2.03 33.02 -19.76
C LEU A 392 1.36 34.40 -19.77
N VAL A 393 1.41 35.18 -18.68
CA VAL A 393 0.90 36.56 -18.62
C VAL A 393 1.99 37.60 -18.95
N ALA A 394 3.19 37.46 -18.39
CA ALA A 394 4.27 38.46 -18.41
C ALA A 394 4.90 38.71 -19.78
N CYS A 395 4.81 37.77 -20.73
CA CYS A 395 5.27 37.97 -22.11
C CYS A 395 4.21 38.66 -23.01
N GLY A 396 3.13 39.21 -22.44
CA GLY A 396 2.07 39.92 -23.16
C GLY A 396 2.21 41.41 -22.94
N GLN A 397 2.59 42.14 -23.99
CA GLN A 397 2.28 43.58 -24.11
C GLN A 397 0.84 43.77 -24.54
#